data_AF-A0A3R9KSS2-F1
#
_entry.id   AF-A0A3R9KSS2-F1
#
_cell.length_a   1.000
_cell.length_b   1.000
_cell.length_c   1.000
_cell.angle_alpha   90.00
_cell.angle_beta   90.00
_cell.angle_gamma   90.00
#
_symmetry.space_group_name_H-M   'P 1'
#
loop_
_entity.id
_entity.type
_entity.pdbx_description
1 polymer ?
#
loop_
_entity_poly.entity_id
_entity_poly.type
_entity_poly.pdbx_seq_one_letter_code
_entity_poly.pdbx_strand_id
1 'polypeptide(L)'
;MNFNSVEFDRIKSEAGYNSFTLSPKKWVEKTGAIGIISKGGRYSGAFAHTNIAFEFALWISAEFKMLIDLYKEKSLVKHLMEVQKRAIDFMRQEKPNMLESWKIESETSPEYKVMISALKEMAIKEIVEA
;
A
#
# COMPACT_ATOMS: atom_id res chain seq x y z
N MET A 1 -21.47 -7.15 -12.96
CA MET A 1 -22.08 -6.46 -11.81
C MET A 1 -22.45 -5.06 -12.27
N ASN A 2 -23.71 -4.65 -12.12
CA ASN A 2 -24.22 -3.37 -12.62
C ASN A 2 -24.63 -2.48 -11.44
N PHE A 3 -24.06 -1.29 -11.38
CA PHE A 3 -24.49 -0.23 -10.47
C PHE A 3 -25.73 0.46 -11.03
N ASN A 4 -26.75 0.68 -10.21
CA ASN A 4 -27.99 1.32 -10.60
C ASN A 4 -27.89 2.85 -10.40
N SER A 5 -27.42 3.54 -11.44
CA SER A 5 -27.25 5.00 -11.45
C SER A 5 -28.58 5.76 -11.31
N VAL A 6 -29.67 5.24 -11.86
CA VAL A 6 -30.99 5.88 -11.79
C VAL A 6 -31.50 5.95 -10.36
N GLU A 7 -31.37 4.84 -9.62
CA GLU A 7 -31.77 4.80 -8.21
C GLU A 7 -30.82 5.64 -7.34
N PHE A 8 -29.54 5.72 -7.70
CA PHE A 8 -28.60 6.64 -7.06
C PHE A 8 -29.04 8.11 -7.21
N ASP A 9 -29.37 8.55 -8.41
CA ASP A 9 -29.79 9.94 -8.65
C ASP A 9 -31.06 10.30 -7.88
N ARG A 10 -31.99 9.34 -7.76
CA ARG A 10 -33.18 9.48 -6.92
C ARG A 10 -32.83 9.60 -5.44
N ILE A 11 -31.97 8.72 -4.92
CA ILE A 11 -31.50 8.82 -3.54
C ILE A 11 -30.80 10.16 -3.28
N LYS A 12 -30.00 10.63 -4.24
CA LYS A 12 -29.28 11.90 -4.16
C LYS A 12 -30.21 13.11 -4.16
N SER A 13 -31.31 13.08 -4.92
CA SER A 13 -32.30 14.18 -4.90
C SER A 13 -33.14 14.19 -3.63
N GLU A 14 -33.32 13.03 -2.99
CA GLU A 14 -33.97 12.91 -1.69
C GLU A 14 -33.02 13.27 -0.52
N ALA A 15 -31.70 13.19 -0.72
CA ALA A 15 -30.71 13.52 0.28
C ALA A 15 -30.73 15.03 0.61
N GLY A 16 -31.00 15.37 1.87
CA GLY A 16 -31.08 16.75 2.35
C GLY A 16 -32.45 17.17 2.87
N TYR A 17 -33.51 16.38 2.60
CA TYR A 17 -34.78 16.57 3.31
C TYR A 17 -34.67 16.10 4.77
N ASN A 18 -35.34 16.80 5.69
CA ASN A 18 -35.35 16.44 7.12
C ASN A 18 -35.91 15.03 7.40
N SER A 19 -36.74 14.51 6.50
CA SER A 19 -37.31 13.16 6.59
C SER A 19 -36.43 12.09 5.95
N PHE A 20 -35.31 12.46 5.33
CA PHE A 20 -34.49 11.52 4.59
C PHE A 20 -33.74 10.58 5.53
N THR A 21 -33.93 9.28 5.33
CA THR A 21 -33.19 8.24 6.05
C THR A 21 -32.70 7.17 5.08
N LEU A 22 -31.40 6.86 5.15
CA LEU A 22 -30.78 5.85 4.31
C LEU A 22 -29.81 5.03 5.15
N SER A 23 -30.08 3.73 5.26
CA SER A 23 -29.14 2.80 5.89
C SER A 23 -28.14 2.27 4.86
N PRO A 24 -26.91 1.90 5.28
CA PRO A 24 -25.92 1.27 4.39
C PRO A 24 -26.44 0.01 3.70
N LYS A 25 -27.27 -0.78 4.39
CA LYS A 25 -27.95 -1.94 3.82
C LYS A 25 -28.87 -1.53 2.65
N LYS A 26 -29.75 -0.55 2.87
CA LYS A 26 -30.69 -0.06 1.86
C LYS A 26 -29.97 0.57 0.68
N TRP A 27 -28.86 1.26 0.90
CA TRP A 27 -27.99 1.79 -0.15
C TRP A 27 -27.46 0.68 -1.06
N VAL A 28 -26.84 -0.36 -0.49
CA VAL A 28 -26.27 -1.48 -1.25
C VAL A 28 -27.36 -2.23 -2.02
N GLU A 29 -28.50 -2.51 -1.39
CA GLU A 29 -29.63 -3.21 -2.03
C GLU A 29 -30.22 -2.42 -3.21
N LYS A 30 -30.36 -1.10 -3.07
CA LYS A 30 -30.98 -0.24 -4.10
C LYS A 30 -30.05 0.08 -5.27
N THR A 31 -28.79 0.36 -4.96
CA THR A 31 -27.82 0.85 -5.96
C THR A 31 -26.93 -0.26 -6.52
N GLY A 32 -26.85 -1.41 -5.86
CA GLY A 32 -25.86 -2.43 -6.21
C GLY A 32 -24.43 -2.00 -5.91
N ALA A 33 -24.22 -1.03 -5.00
CA ALA A 33 -22.90 -0.54 -4.63
C ALA A 33 -21.99 -1.68 -4.13
N ILE A 34 -20.77 -1.70 -4.66
CA ILE A 34 -19.72 -2.64 -4.27
C ILE A 34 -18.80 -1.94 -3.26
N GLY A 35 -18.30 -2.69 -2.28
CA GLY A 35 -17.31 -2.19 -1.32
C GLY A 35 -17.89 -1.68 -0.01
N ILE A 36 -19.21 -1.74 0.19
CA ILE A 36 -19.88 -1.54 1.48
C ILE A 36 -20.65 -2.82 1.83
N ILE A 37 -20.54 -3.27 3.08
CA ILE A 37 -21.18 -4.48 3.59
C ILE A 37 -21.86 -4.13 4.91
N SER A 38 -23.18 -4.29 4.98
CA SER A 38 -23.94 -4.11 6.21
C SER A 38 -24.38 -5.48 6.72
N LYS A 39 -23.93 -5.87 7.93
CA LYS A 39 -24.35 -7.12 8.58
C LYS A 39 -25.24 -6.83 9.79
N GLY A 40 -26.25 -7.67 10.01
CA GLY A 40 -27.05 -7.70 11.23
C GLY A 40 -26.60 -8.82 12.17
N GLY A 41 -26.98 -8.75 13.45
CA GLY A 41 -26.69 -9.78 14.47
C GLY A 41 -25.56 -9.43 15.45
N ARG A 42 -24.93 -10.46 16.05
CA ARG A 42 -23.92 -10.31 17.12
C ARG A 42 -22.64 -9.57 16.69
N TYR A 43 -22.33 -9.61 15.39
CA TYR A 43 -21.28 -8.82 14.74
C TYR A 43 -21.91 -7.84 13.75
N SER A 44 -22.92 -7.10 14.22
CA SER A 44 -23.61 -6.10 13.42
C SER A 44 -22.72 -4.87 13.22
N GLY A 45 -22.87 -4.26 12.05
CA GLY A 45 -22.09 -3.09 11.68
C GLY A 45 -22.09 -2.86 10.17
N ALA A 46 -21.67 -1.66 9.80
CA ALA A 46 -21.34 -1.32 8.43
C ALA A 46 -19.82 -1.41 8.27
N PHE A 47 -19.39 -2.24 7.33
CA PHE A 47 -18.00 -2.45 6.96
C PHE A 47 -17.80 -1.93 5.55
N ALA A 48 -16.61 -1.47 5.24
CA ALA A 48 -16.26 -1.03 3.90
C ALA A 48 -14.88 -1.52 3.51
N HIS A 49 -14.61 -1.56 2.20
CA HIS A 49 -13.26 -1.77 1.70
C HIS A 49 -12.32 -0.70 2.26
N THR A 50 -11.07 -1.08 2.55
CA THR A 50 -10.08 -0.25 3.28
C THR A 50 -9.99 1.18 2.76
N ASN A 51 -9.94 1.38 1.44
CA ASN A 51 -9.87 2.71 0.84
C ASN A 51 -11.12 3.56 1.10
N ILE A 52 -12.32 2.97 1.02
CA ILE A 52 -13.59 3.68 1.28
C ILE A 52 -13.68 4.07 2.75
N ALA A 53 -13.28 3.16 3.65
CA ALA A 53 -13.25 3.43 5.08
C ALA A 53 -12.26 4.56 5.43
N PHE A 54 -11.10 4.61 4.77
CA PHE A 54 -10.12 5.67 4.96
C PHE A 54 -10.60 7.04 4.46
N GLU A 55 -11.17 7.11 3.26
CA GLU A 55 -11.75 8.36 2.74
C GLU A 55 -12.86 8.88 3.67
N PHE A 56 -13.71 7.98 4.18
CA PHE A 56 -14.75 8.35 5.13
C PHE A 56 -14.18 8.87 6.46
N ALA A 57 -13.15 8.22 7.00
CA ALA A 57 -12.50 8.67 8.23
C ALA A 57 -11.84 10.04 8.08
N LEU A 58 -11.20 10.31 6.94
CA LEU A 58 -10.63 11.62 6.60
C LEU A 58 -11.69 12.71 6.52
N TRP A 59 -12.85 12.39 5.95
CA TRP A 59 -13.96 13.34 5.85
C TRP A 59 -14.54 13.72 7.23
N ILE A 60 -14.54 12.78 8.19
CA ILE A 60 -15.00 13.03 9.55
C ILE A 60 -13.99 13.86 10.36
N SER A 61 -12.71 13.53 10.30
CA SER A 61 -11.67 14.33 10.95
C SER A 61 -10.35 14.26 10.19
N ALA A 62 -9.77 15.45 9.96
CA ALA A 62 -8.45 15.59 9.38
C ALA A 62 -7.34 14.96 10.24
N GLU A 63 -7.58 14.73 11.53
CA GLU A 63 -6.64 14.08 12.46
C GLU A 63 -6.42 12.60 12.09
N PHE A 64 -7.39 11.95 11.43
CA PHE A 64 -7.24 10.58 10.95
C PHE A 64 -6.22 10.44 9.81
N LYS A 65 -5.76 11.55 9.22
CA LYS A 65 -4.70 11.54 8.20
C LYS A 65 -3.43 10.86 8.72
N MET A 66 -3.06 11.12 9.99
CA MET A 66 -1.88 10.52 10.59
C MET A 66 -2.00 8.99 10.74
N LEU A 67 -3.20 8.46 10.98
CA LEU A 67 -3.47 7.03 11.06
C LEU A 67 -3.30 6.34 9.69
N ILE A 68 -3.72 7.02 8.62
CA ILE A 68 -3.60 6.51 7.25
C ILE A 68 -2.14 6.52 6.81
N ASP A 69 -1.41 7.58 7.11
CA ASP A 69 0.01 7.68 6.81
C ASP A 69 0.79 6.57 7.55
N LEU A 70 0.48 6.32 8.82
CA LEU A 70 1.06 5.21 9.59
C LEU A 70 0.72 3.83 8.99
N TYR A 71 -0.51 3.62 8.51
CA TYR A 71 -0.89 2.36 7.87
C TYR A 71 -0.15 2.14 6.54
N LYS A 72 -0.07 3.18 5.71
CA LYS A 72 0.69 3.16 4.45
C LYS A 72 2.18 2.96 4.72
N GLU A 73 2.74 3.60 5.73
CA GLU A 73 4.12 3.40 6.15
C GLU A 73 4.37 1.96 6.58
N LYS A 74 3.50 1.34 7.40
CA LYS A 74 3.62 -0.09 7.73
C LYS A 74 3.62 -0.99 6.51
N SER A 75 2.84 -0.67 5.47
CA SER A 75 2.90 -1.41 4.20
C SER A 75 4.22 -1.18 3.44
N LEU A 76 4.76 0.04 3.48
CA LEU A 76 6.02 0.41 2.85
C LEU A 76 7.21 -0.26 3.54
N VAL A 77 7.19 -0.35 4.87
CA VAL A 77 8.25 -0.97 5.68
C VAL A 77 8.48 -2.42 5.24
N LYS A 78 7.43 -3.19 5.01
CA LYS A 78 7.56 -4.58 4.52
C LYS A 78 8.26 -4.63 3.16
N HIS A 79 7.86 -3.76 2.22
CA HIS A 79 8.46 -3.69 0.89
C HIS A 79 9.92 -3.24 0.95
N LEU A 80 10.24 -2.23 1.77
CA LEU A 80 11.62 -1.76 1.98
C LEU A 80 12.51 -2.86 2.57
N MET A 81 12.00 -3.66 3.51
CA MET A 81 12.74 -4.81 4.07
C MET A 81 13.02 -5.87 3.00
N GLU A 82 12.08 -6.13 2.10
CA GLU A 82 12.25 -7.08 1.00
C GLU A 82 13.29 -6.59 -0.02
N VAL A 83 13.21 -5.32 -0.40
CA VAL A 83 14.20 -4.67 -1.28
C VAL A 83 15.60 -4.69 -0.65
N GLN A 84 15.72 -4.35 0.64
CA GLN A 84 17.00 -4.41 1.36
C GLN A 84 17.56 -5.84 1.40
N LYS A 85 16.71 -6.83 1.63
CA LYS A 85 17.12 -8.24 1.63
C LYS A 85 17.66 -8.65 0.26
N ARG A 86 16.96 -8.30 -0.83
CA ARG A 86 17.41 -8.56 -2.21
C ARG A 86 18.76 -7.91 -2.49
N ALA A 87 18.95 -6.66 -2.05
CA ALA A 87 20.23 -5.94 -2.17
C ALA A 87 21.37 -6.67 -1.46
N ILE A 88 21.13 -7.10 -0.21
CA ILE A 88 22.13 -7.79 0.61
C ILE A 88 22.49 -9.14 0.00
N ASP A 89 21.49 -9.91 -0.44
CA ASP A 89 21.70 -11.23 -1.03
C ASP A 89 22.48 -11.13 -2.35
N PHE A 90 22.16 -10.14 -3.20
CA PHE A 90 22.93 -9.83 -4.40
C PHE A 90 24.39 -9.47 -4.06
N MET A 91 24.61 -8.53 -3.14
CA MET A 91 25.97 -8.13 -2.75
C MET A 91 26.76 -9.30 -2.14
N ARG A 92 26.12 -10.22 -1.40
CA ARG A 92 26.77 -11.41 -0.84
C ARG A 92 27.20 -12.39 -1.92
N GLN A 93 26.42 -12.54 -2.98
CA GLN A 93 26.73 -13.43 -4.10
C GLN A 93 27.84 -12.85 -4.98
N GLU A 94 27.79 -11.54 -5.28
CA GLU A 94 28.74 -10.94 -6.23
C GLU A 94 30.05 -10.45 -5.61
N LYS A 95 30.07 -10.14 -4.30
CA LYS A 95 31.32 -9.75 -3.62
C LYS A 95 32.47 -10.74 -3.86
N PRO A 96 32.33 -12.07 -3.65
CA PRO A 96 33.44 -13.00 -3.90
C PRO A 96 33.84 -13.08 -5.37
N ASN A 97 32.89 -13.04 -6.30
CA ASN A 97 33.16 -13.08 -7.74
C ASN A 97 34.00 -11.87 -8.19
N MET A 98 33.68 -10.68 -7.67
CA MET A 98 34.43 -9.46 -7.96
C MET A 98 35.82 -9.45 -7.32
N LEU A 99 35.95 -9.95 -6.09
CA LEU A 99 37.25 -10.10 -5.42
C LEU A 99 38.19 -11.01 -6.21
N GLU A 100 37.68 -12.13 -6.71
CA GLU A 100 38.43 -13.07 -7.55
C GLU A 100 38.78 -12.44 -8.90
N SER A 101 37.80 -11.83 -9.58
CA SER A 101 37.98 -11.22 -10.90
C SER A 101 38.99 -10.08 -10.89
N TRP A 102 39.01 -9.29 -9.81
CA TRP A 102 39.90 -8.13 -9.67
C TRP A 102 41.19 -8.46 -8.91
N LYS A 103 41.37 -9.73 -8.48
CA LYS A 103 42.54 -10.22 -7.74
C LYS A 103 42.86 -9.36 -6.51
N ILE A 104 41.83 -9.03 -5.73
CA ILE A 104 41.98 -8.19 -4.54
C ILE A 104 42.34 -9.06 -3.33
N GLU A 105 43.54 -8.82 -2.78
CA GLU A 105 44.10 -9.64 -1.70
C GLU A 105 43.70 -9.17 -0.29
N SER A 106 43.30 -7.91 -0.13
CA SER A 106 42.98 -7.31 1.17
C SER A 106 41.85 -6.29 1.12
N GLU A 107 40.98 -6.32 2.13
CA GLU A 107 39.91 -5.33 2.31
C GLU A 107 40.43 -3.92 2.68
N THR A 108 41.72 -3.79 3.02
CA THR A 108 42.33 -2.49 3.31
C THR A 108 42.83 -1.75 2.08
N SER A 109 42.82 -2.40 0.92
CA SER A 109 43.37 -1.82 -0.31
C SER A 109 42.46 -0.72 -0.90
N PRO A 110 43.03 0.27 -1.61
CA PRO A 110 42.23 1.26 -2.35
C PRO A 110 41.28 0.60 -3.36
N GLU A 111 41.74 -0.47 -4.02
CA GLU A 111 41.00 -1.21 -5.05
C GLU A 111 39.76 -1.90 -4.46
N TYR A 112 39.84 -2.40 -3.21
CA TYR A 112 38.69 -2.93 -2.49
C TYR A 112 37.59 -1.88 -2.32
N LYS A 113 37.94 -0.63 -1.97
CA LYS A 113 36.96 0.45 -1.83
C LYS A 113 36.29 0.79 -3.16
N VAL A 114 37.05 0.80 -4.26
CA VAL A 114 36.52 1.03 -5.61
C VAL A 114 35.59 -0.10 -6.02
N MET A 115 35.98 -1.35 -5.78
CA MET A 115 35.15 -2.53 -6.05
C MET A 115 33.84 -2.50 -5.26
N ILE A 116 33.88 -2.16 -3.97
CA ILE A 116 32.66 -2.03 -3.15
C ILE A 116 31.75 -0.91 -3.68
N SER A 117 32.31 0.19 -4.21
CA SER A 117 31.51 1.23 -4.86
C SER A 117 30.81 0.71 -6.11
N ALA A 118 31.53 -0.01 -6.98
CA ALA A 118 30.97 -0.63 -8.17
C ALA A 118 29.89 -1.69 -7.82
N LEU A 119 30.14 -2.50 -6.79
CA LEU A 119 29.18 -3.50 -6.30
C LEU A 119 27.88 -2.84 -5.79
N LYS A 120 27.98 -1.69 -5.12
CA LYS A 120 26.80 -0.91 -4.70
C LYS A 120 26.02 -0.36 -5.89
N GLU A 121 26.71 0.16 -6.91
CA GLU A 121 26.07 0.63 -8.14
C GLU A 121 25.35 -0.49 -8.89
N MET A 122 26.00 -1.66 -8.99
CA MET A 122 25.38 -2.86 -9.57
C MET A 122 24.15 -3.31 -8.80
N ALA A 123 24.22 -3.32 -7.46
CA ALA A 123 23.08 -3.68 -6.62
C ALA A 123 21.91 -2.69 -6.78
N ILE A 124 22.20 -1.39 -6.87
CA ILE A 124 21.17 -0.37 -7.15
C ILE A 124 20.54 -0.63 -8.52
N LYS A 125 21.34 -0.90 -9.54
CA LYS A 125 20.85 -1.14 -10.90
C LYS A 125 19.96 -2.38 -10.97
N GLU A 126 20.38 -3.49 -10.36
CA GLU A 126 19.57 -4.72 -10.25
C GLU A 126 18.22 -4.47 -9.57
N ILE A 127 18.20 -3.70 -8.48
CA ILE A 127 16.95 -3.42 -7.76
C ILE A 127 16.00 -2.53 -8.56
N VAL A 128 16.54 -1.57 -9.31
CA VAL A 128 15.74 -0.59 -10.06
C VAL A 128 15.24 -1.16 -11.39
N GLU A 129 16.02 -2.03 -12.04
CA GLU A 129 15.76 -2.50 -13.40
C GLU A 129 15.12 -3.90 -13.48
N ALA A 130 15.06 -4.68 -12.39
CA ALA A 130 14.58 -6.07 -12.40
C ALA A 130 13.26 -6.31 -11.63
#